data_AF-A0A855X3J4-F1
#
_entry.id   AF-A0A855X3J4-F1
#
_cell.length_a   1.000
_cell.length_b   1.000
_cell.length_c   1.000
_cell.angle_alpha   90.00
_cell.angle_beta   90.00
_cell.angle_gamma   90.00
#
_symmetry.space_group_name_H-M   'P 1'
#
loop_
_entity.id
_entity.type
_entity.pdbx_description
1 polymer ?
#
loop_
_entity_poly.entity_id
_entity_poly.type
_entity_poly.pdbx_seq_one_letter_code
_entity_poly.pdbx_strand_id
1 'polypeptide(L)'
;MNWIKKILGRTGPPNPSGPHVDYGRPHWLVSGIYDIPKFFLVFMDLVPDGALIYFGESCCEGDLKAFFERNAVPVPTSSRSTNRSLWPKGVYIQATRQNITCLADLTNHYAELDVASEIHVRLGETVIIEWALFDPPPIVSSYFDEEALRNICATHHLRAMLCDQCSKHWDAETKKN
;
A
#
# COMPACT_ATOMS: atom_id res chain seq x y z
N MET A 1 21.45 33.41 9.86
CA MET A 1 21.93 32.01 9.89
C MET A 1 20.80 31.11 9.42
N ASN A 2 20.92 30.51 8.24
CA ASN A 2 19.80 29.92 7.48
C ASN A 2 20.06 28.46 7.08
N TRP A 3 20.50 27.62 8.03
CA TRP A 3 20.95 26.25 7.74
C TRP A 3 19.97 25.14 8.18
N ILE A 4 18.82 25.48 8.78
CA ILE A 4 17.85 24.50 9.31
C ILE A 4 16.75 24.10 8.31
N LYS A 5 16.62 24.74 7.14
CA LYS A 5 15.56 24.42 6.15
C LYS A 5 15.86 23.25 5.20
N LYS A 6 16.83 22.37 5.50
CA LYS A 6 17.30 21.32 4.56
C LYS A 6 17.07 19.86 4.98
N ILE A 7 16.34 19.57 6.06
CA ILE A 7 16.10 18.19 6.53
C ILE A 7 14.60 17.88 6.74
N LEU A 8 13.74 18.35 5.84
CA LEU A 8 12.40 17.79 5.69
C LEU A 8 12.21 17.51 4.20
N GLY A 9 12.15 16.23 3.86
CA GLY A 9 11.94 15.74 2.52
C GLY A 9 10.69 16.37 1.93
N ARG A 10 10.89 17.19 0.89
CA ARG A 10 9.85 17.38 -0.12
C ARG A 10 9.75 16.06 -0.87
N THR A 11 8.89 15.17 -0.41
CA THR A 11 8.16 14.32 -1.34
C THR A 11 7.43 15.29 -2.28
N GLY A 12 7.75 15.23 -3.57
CA GLY A 12 6.96 15.95 -4.56
C GLY A 12 5.50 15.48 -4.48
N PRO A 13 4.55 16.21 -5.10
CA PRO A 13 3.20 15.69 -5.22
C PRO A 13 3.27 14.27 -5.82
N PRO A 14 2.58 13.26 -5.23
CA PRO A 14 2.53 11.91 -5.77
C PRO A 14 2.29 11.96 -7.27
N ASN A 15 3.13 11.25 -8.02
CA ASN A 15 3.06 11.20 -9.46
C ASN A 15 1.68 10.63 -9.86
N PRO A 16 0.80 11.39 -10.54
CA PRO A 16 -0.56 10.94 -10.86
C PRO A 16 -0.63 9.76 -11.85
N SER A 17 0.53 9.22 -12.26
CA SER A 17 0.64 8.10 -13.20
C SER A 17 1.13 6.79 -12.56
N GLY A 18 1.32 6.75 -11.23
CA GLY A 18 1.55 5.52 -10.48
C GLY A 18 0.24 4.77 -10.18
N PRO A 19 0.27 3.44 -9.95
CA PRO A 19 -0.89 2.70 -9.49
C PRO A 19 -1.11 3.00 -8.01
N HIS A 20 -1.89 4.05 -7.75
CA HIS A 20 -2.34 4.43 -6.43
C HIS A 20 -3.80 4.00 -6.24
N VAL A 21 -4.29 4.07 -5.00
CA VAL A 21 -5.74 4.10 -4.76
C VAL A 21 -6.33 5.27 -5.57
N ASP A 22 -7.48 5.04 -6.22
CA ASP A 22 -8.15 6.07 -7.01
C ASP A 22 -8.67 7.21 -6.10
N TYR A 23 -7.84 8.24 -5.92
CA TYR A 23 -8.16 9.43 -5.13
C TYR A 23 -9.32 10.26 -5.70
N GLY A 24 -9.74 10.00 -6.94
CA GLY A 24 -10.94 10.58 -7.54
C GLY A 24 -12.23 10.02 -6.94
N ARG A 25 -12.14 8.88 -6.23
CA ARG A 25 -13.25 8.23 -5.54
C ARG A 25 -13.11 8.36 -4.02
N PRO A 26 -14.22 8.16 -3.28
CA PRO A 26 -14.16 8.02 -1.84
C PRO A 26 -13.18 6.90 -1.45
N HIS A 27 -12.35 7.17 -0.46
CA HIS A 27 -11.38 6.24 0.11
C HIS A 27 -11.25 6.50 1.60
N TRP A 28 -10.62 5.57 2.31
CA TRP A 28 -10.53 5.57 3.76
C TRP A 28 -9.08 5.71 4.18
N LEU A 29 -8.83 6.58 5.16
CA LEU A 29 -7.59 6.63 5.90
C LEU A 29 -7.75 5.79 7.17
N VAL A 30 -6.91 4.77 7.35
CA VAL A 30 -6.99 3.84 8.50
C VAL A 30 -5.86 4.11 9.48
N SER A 31 -6.13 4.95 10.47
CA SER A 31 -5.15 5.31 11.52
C SER A 31 -5.04 4.24 12.61
N GLY A 32 -3.88 4.19 13.28
CA GLY A 32 -3.59 3.23 14.35
C GLY A 32 -2.76 2.02 13.90
N ILE A 33 -2.34 2.01 12.63
CA ILE A 33 -1.38 1.06 12.05
C ILE A 33 -0.07 1.82 11.84
N TYR A 34 0.99 1.39 12.53
CA TYR A 34 2.30 2.04 12.53
C TYR A 34 3.45 1.04 12.32
N ASP A 35 3.12 -0.21 12.04
CA ASP A 35 4.07 -1.28 11.83
C ASP A 35 3.52 -2.28 10.80
N ILE A 36 4.44 -2.84 10.01
CA ILE A 36 4.13 -3.75 8.91
C ILE A 36 3.46 -5.06 9.36
N PRO A 37 3.88 -5.72 10.46
CA PRO A 37 3.21 -6.91 10.95
C PRO A 37 1.71 -6.68 11.23
N LYS A 38 1.38 -5.59 11.93
CA LYS A 38 0.00 -5.23 12.24
C LYS A 38 -0.81 -4.93 10.98
N PHE A 39 -0.23 -4.25 10.00
CA PHE A 39 -0.87 -4.02 8.70
C PHE A 39 -1.31 -5.34 8.05
N PHE A 40 -0.40 -6.32 7.97
CA PHE A 40 -0.70 -7.61 7.35
C PHE A 40 -1.78 -8.37 8.11
N LEU A 41 -1.70 -8.41 9.44
CA LEU A 41 -2.67 -9.14 10.27
C LEU A 41 -4.07 -8.52 10.23
N VAL A 42 -4.17 -7.19 10.22
CA VAL A 42 -5.45 -6.48 10.19
C VAL A 42 -6.15 -6.64 8.84
N PHE A 43 -5.42 -6.41 7.76
CA PHE A 43 -6.04 -6.39 6.43
C PHE A 43 -6.24 -7.77 5.82
N MET A 44 -5.63 -8.82 6.39
CA MET A 44 -5.75 -10.21 5.89
C MET A 44 -7.20 -10.64 5.65
N ASP A 45 -8.13 -10.25 6.53
CA ASP A 45 -9.53 -10.67 6.44
C ASP A 45 -10.36 -9.81 5.46
N LEU A 46 -9.80 -8.69 4.99
CA LEU A 46 -10.40 -7.86 3.93
C LEU A 46 -9.96 -8.31 2.54
N VAL A 47 -8.71 -8.76 2.40
CA VAL A 47 -8.11 -8.98 1.09
C VAL A 47 -8.84 -10.11 0.34
N PRO A 48 -9.39 -9.84 -0.86
CA PRO A 48 -10.08 -10.85 -1.65
C PRO A 48 -9.11 -11.90 -2.21
N ASP A 49 -9.62 -13.10 -2.45
CA ASP A 49 -8.87 -14.17 -3.11
C ASP A 49 -8.33 -13.71 -4.48
N GLY A 50 -7.10 -14.11 -4.78
CA GLY A 50 -6.42 -13.76 -6.03
C GLY A 50 -5.80 -12.36 -6.04
N ALA A 51 -5.89 -11.60 -4.95
CA ALA A 51 -5.14 -10.35 -4.81
C ALA A 51 -3.62 -10.59 -4.76
N LEU A 52 -2.87 -9.59 -5.19
CA LEU A 52 -1.41 -9.54 -5.13
C LEU A 52 -0.96 -8.45 -4.16
N ILE A 53 0.13 -8.71 -3.44
CA ILE A 53 0.82 -7.72 -2.63
C ILE A 53 2.07 -7.32 -3.40
N TYR A 54 2.17 -6.03 -3.69
CA TYR A 54 3.33 -5.38 -4.25
C TYR A 54 4.16 -4.75 -3.14
N PHE A 55 5.46 -4.95 -3.24
CA PHE A 55 6.48 -4.31 -2.43
C PHE A 55 7.34 -3.45 -3.35
N GLY A 56 7.43 -2.16 -3.04
CA GLY A 56 8.30 -1.23 -3.73
C GLY A 56 9.78 -1.54 -3.53
N GLU A 57 10.61 -0.51 -3.68
CA GLU A 57 12.05 -0.64 -3.43
C GLU A 57 12.30 -1.21 -2.02
N SER A 58 13.09 -2.27 -1.94
CA SER A 58 13.47 -2.91 -0.68
C SER A 58 14.96 -3.20 -0.68
N CYS A 59 15.55 -3.16 0.51
CA CYS A 59 16.94 -3.55 0.76
C CYS A 59 17.01 -4.90 1.49
N CYS A 60 16.00 -5.75 1.30
CA CYS A 60 15.83 -6.97 2.07
C CYS A 60 17.01 -7.95 1.91
N GLU A 61 17.44 -8.54 3.04
CA GLU A 61 18.46 -9.57 3.11
C GLU A 61 17.98 -10.77 3.96
N GLY A 62 18.75 -11.87 3.92
CA GLY A 62 18.48 -13.05 4.74
C GLY A 62 17.15 -13.73 4.42
N ASP A 63 16.41 -14.10 5.47
CA ASP A 63 15.18 -14.88 5.35
C ASP A 63 14.07 -14.15 4.59
N LEU A 64 13.99 -12.82 4.74
CA LEU A 64 13.02 -12.01 3.99
C LEU A 64 13.30 -12.02 2.48
N LYS A 65 14.58 -11.91 2.09
CA LYS A 65 14.99 -12.04 0.68
C LYS A 65 14.67 -13.43 0.13
N ALA A 66 15.01 -14.47 0.88
CA ALA A 66 14.72 -15.85 0.50
C ALA A 66 13.21 -16.13 0.41
N PHE A 67 12.41 -15.48 1.26
CA PHE A 67 10.95 -15.52 1.17
C PHE A 67 10.45 -14.87 -0.11
N PHE A 68 10.92 -13.67 -0.45
CA PHE A 68 10.52 -12.99 -1.68
C PHE A 68 10.95 -13.77 -2.93
N GLU A 69 12.19 -14.26 -2.99
CA GLU A 69 12.66 -15.06 -4.14
C GLU A 69 11.83 -16.33 -4.36
N ARG A 70 11.37 -16.97 -3.28
CA ARG A 70 10.55 -18.19 -3.35
C ARG A 70 9.10 -17.93 -3.75
N ASN A 71 8.51 -16.83 -3.27
CA ASN A 71 7.07 -16.56 -3.40
C ASN A 71 6.75 -15.49 -4.45
N ALA A 72 7.77 -14.87 -5.05
CA ALA A 72 7.58 -13.88 -6.10
C ALA A 72 6.80 -14.50 -7.26
N VAL A 73 5.73 -13.82 -7.67
CA VAL A 73 4.98 -14.16 -8.87
C VAL A 73 5.32 -13.20 -9.99
N PRO A 74 5.28 -13.67 -11.25
CA PRO A 74 5.40 -12.77 -12.38
C PRO A 74 4.25 -11.75 -12.35
N VAL A 75 4.58 -10.51 -12.66
CA VAL A 75 3.57 -9.47 -12.89
C VAL A 75 2.59 -9.98 -13.96
N PRO A 76 1.26 -9.84 -13.76
CA PRO A 76 0.28 -10.19 -14.77
C PRO A 76 0.50 -9.36 -16.04
N THR A 77 1.20 -9.92 -17.01
CA THR A 77 1.28 -9.39 -18.37
C THR A 77 -0.01 -9.75 -19.09
N SER A 78 -1.09 -9.04 -18.78
CA SER A 78 -2.32 -9.18 -19.56
C SER A 78 -1.98 -8.83 -21.01
N SER A 79 -2.33 -9.73 -21.95
CA SER A 79 -1.97 -9.66 -23.38
C SER A 79 -2.53 -8.44 -24.14
N ARG A 80 -3.24 -7.55 -23.46
CA ARG A 80 -3.82 -6.31 -24.00
C ARG A 80 -3.27 -5.02 -23.38
N SER A 81 -2.53 -5.10 -22.28
CA SER A 81 -1.94 -3.95 -21.62
C SER A 81 -0.44 -3.89 -21.93
N THR A 82 -0.07 -3.21 -23.01
CA THR A 82 1.33 -2.84 -23.28
C THR A 82 1.85 -1.76 -22.33
N ASN A 83 1.03 -1.34 -21.35
CA ASN A 83 1.34 -0.21 -20.50
C ASN A 83 2.08 -0.67 -19.24
N ARG A 84 3.41 -0.83 -19.36
CA ARG A 84 4.32 -1.07 -18.22
C ARG A 84 4.16 -0.06 -17.08
N SER A 85 3.51 1.09 -17.33
CA SER A 85 3.22 2.09 -16.30
C SER A 85 2.29 1.59 -15.18
N LEU A 86 1.42 0.60 -15.44
CA LEU A 86 0.45 0.13 -14.45
C LEU A 86 1.06 -0.78 -13.38
N TRP A 87 2.23 -1.36 -13.65
CA TRP A 87 2.90 -2.33 -12.77
C TRP A 87 4.32 -1.86 -12.49
N PRO A 88 4.53 -1.09 -11.40
CA PRO A 88 5.84 -0.61 -11.01
C PRO A 88 6.78 -1.78 -10.74
N LYS A 89 8.08 -1.51 -10.93
CA LYS A 89 9.12 -2.50 -10.64
C LYS A 89 9.15 -2.74 -9.14
N GLY A 90 9.17 -4.01 -8.74
CA GLY A 90 9.23 -4.42 -7.35
C GLY A 90 8.94 -5.91 -7.24
N VAL A 91 8.67 -6.36 -6.01
CA VAL A 91 8.32 -7.75 -5.73
C VAL A 91 6.81 -7.87 -5.64
N TYR A 92 6.26 -8.88 -6.30
CA TYR A 92 4.84 -9.21 -6.21
C TYR A 92 4.69 -10.60 -5.64
N ILE A 93 3.80 -10.78 -4.69
CA ILE A 93 3.44 -12.10 -4.16
C ILE A 93 1.92 -12.26 -4.13
N GLN A 94 1.44 -13.50 -4.07
CA GLN A 94 0.01 -13.74 -3.82
C GLN A 94 -0.35 -13.42 -2.37
N ALA A 95 -1.48 -12.74 -2.19
CA ALA A 95 -2.04 -12.38 -0.88
C ALA A 95 -2.76 -13.57 -0.21
N THR A 96 -2.14 -14.75 -0.17
CA THR A 96 -2.70 -15.91 0.52
C THR A 96 -2.56 -15.74 2.04
N ARG A 97 -3.46 -16.35 2.81
CA ARG A 97 -3.36 -16.37 4.30
C ARG A 97 -1.99 -16.86 4.77
N GLN A 98 -1.45 -17.89 4.12
CA GLN A 98 -0.11 -18.43 4.43
C GLN A 98 0.99 -17.39 4.20
N ASN A 99 1.00 -16.72 3.04
CA ASN A 99 2.01 -15.71 2.72
C ASN A 99 1.92 -14.50 3.64
N ILE A 100 0.71 -14.01 3.91
CA ILE A 100 0.46 -12.86 4.78
C ILE A 100 0.91 -13.17 6.22
N THR A 101 0.55 -14.34 6.75
CA THR A 101 0.98 -14.74 8.10
C THR A 101 2.50 -14.87 8.17
N CYS A 102 3.12 -15.55 7.19
CA CYS A 102 4.58 -15.69 7.15
C CYS A 102 5.30 -14.34 7.02
N LEU A 103 4.75 -13.40 6.26
CA LEU A 103 5.28 -12.05 6.17
C LEU A 103 5.14 -11.28 7.47
N ALA A 104 3.98 -11.33 8.11
CA ALA A 104 3.77 -10.68 9.41
C ALA A 104 4.80 -11.18 10.42
N ASP A 105 5.04 -12.50 10.46
CA ASP A 105 6.05 -13.10 11.34
C ASP A 105 7.47 -12.65 10.99
N LEU A 106 7.88 -12.77 9.72
CA LEU A 106 9.21 -12.38 9.26
C LEU A 106 9.50 -10.89 9.53
N THR A 107 8.55 -10.02 9.18
CA THR A 107 8.72 -8.56 9.25
C THR A 107 8.81 -8.02 10.67
N ASN A 108 8.49 -8.81 11.71
CA ASN A 108 8.75 -8.43 13.11
C ASN A 108 10.25 -8.23 13.41
N HIS A 109 11.13 -8.78 12.59
CA HIS A 109 12.58 -8.76 12.82
C HIS A 109 13.34 -7.78 11.92
N TYR A 110 12.64 -7.01 11.09
CA TYR A 110 13.24 -6.12 10.10
C TYR A 110 12.79 -4.67 10.32
N ALA A 111 13.65 -3.72 9.96
CA ALA A 111 13.20 -2.33 9.85
C ALA A 111 12.25 -2.19 8.67
N GLU A 112 11.30 -1.26 8.74
CA GLU A 112 10.26 -1.12 7.70
C GLU A 112 10.84 -0.92 6.30
N LEU A 113 11.93 -0.16 6.19
CA LEU A 113 12.62 0.11 4.91
C LEU A 113 13.42 -1.08 4.37
N ASP A 114 13.78 -2.02 5.23
CA ASP A 114 14.35 -3.28 4.77
C ASP A 114 13.26 -4.13 4.10
N VAL A 115 12.00 -3.93 4.47
CA VAL A 115 10.84 -4.62 3.88
C VAL A 115 10.41 -3.97 2.56
N ALA A 116 10.09 -2.67 2.57
CA ALA A 116 9.71 -1.90 1.39
C ALA A 116 9.72 -0.39 1.65
N SER A 117 9.68 0.42 0.59
CA SER A 117 9.35 1.85 0.65
C SER A 117 7.84 2.12 0.61
N GLU A 118 7.10 1.23 -0.06
CA GLU A 118 5.64 1.27 -0.23
C GLU A 118 5.08 -0.15 -0.36
N ILE A 119 3.85 -0.35 0.11
CA ILE A 119 3.12 -1.62 0.01
C ILE A 119 1.78 -1.35 -0.65
N HIS A 120 1.48 -2.06 -1.75
CA HIS A 120 0.16 -2.02 -2.38
C HIS A 120 -0.49 -3.40 -2.35
N VAL A 121 -1.77 -3.46 -2.01
CA VAL A 121 -2.61 -4.64 -2.26
C VAL A 121 -3.45 -4.37 -3.49
N ARG A 122 -3.43 -5.31 -4.44
CA ARG A 122 -4.02 -5.15 -5.76
C ARG A 122 -4.95 -6.29 -6.11
N LEU A 123 -6.07 -5.99 -6.77
CA LEU A 123 -6.94 -6.97 -7.41
C LEU A 123 -6.99 -6.66 -8.90
N GLY A 124 -6.34 -7.51 -9.71
CA GLY A 124 -6.07 -7.20 -11.11
C GLY A 124 -5.23 -5.92 -11.23
N GLU A 125 -5.67 -4.97 -12.05
CA GLU A 125 -4.95 -3.71 -12.26
C GLU A 125 -5.26 -2.65 -11.17
N THR A 126 -6.26 -2.88 -10.32
CA THR A 126 -6.73 -1.92 -9.31
C THR A 126 -5.96 -2.06 -8.00
N VAL A 127 -5.49 -0.94 -7.45
CA VAL A 127 -4.97 -0.87 -6.09
C VAL A 127 -6.13 -0.67 -5.11
N ILE A 128 -6.27 -1.60 -4.18
CA ILE A 128 -7.35 -1.59 -3.18
C ILE A 128 -6.86 -1.16 -1.81
N ILE A 129 -5.58 -1.34 -1.50
CA ILE A 129 -4.92 -0.80 -0.31
C ILE A 129 -3.56 -0.25 -0.74
N GLU A 130 -3.19 0.91 -0.24
CA GLU A 130 -1.90 1.55 -0.46
C GLU A 130 -1.33 1.99 0.88
N TRP A 131 -0.03 1.79 1.07
CA TRP A 131 0.67 2.35 2.21
C TRP A 131 2.10 2.75 1.82
N ALA A 132 2.31 4.06 1.73
CA ALA A 132 3.66 4.64 1.71
C ALA A 132 4.19 4.65 3.16
N LEU A 133 5.23 3.87 3.44
CA LEU A 133 5.68 3.63 4.82
C LEU A 133 6.21 4.91 5.49
N PHE A 134 6.67 5.89 4.70
CA PHE A 134 7.07 7.21 5.19
C PHE A 134 5.92 8.21 5.41
N ASP A 135 4.71 7.90 4.93
CA ASP A 135 3.55 8.81 4.99
C ASP A 135 2.29 8.05 5.48
N PRO A 136 2.30 7.57 6.74
CA PRO A 136 1.13 6.92 7.32
C PRO A 136 -0.04 7.92 7.44
N PRO A 137 -1.30 7.45 7.38
CA PRO A 137 -1.74 6.05 7.51
C PRO A 137 -1.95 5.30 6.17
N PRO A 138 -2.14 3.97 6.21
CA PRO A 138 -2.65 3.21 5.07
C PRO A 138 -3.95 3.79 4.51
N ILE A 139 -4.06 3.74 3.19
CA ILE A 139 -5.17 4.24 2.39
C ILE A 139 -5.90 3.04 1.81
N VAL A 140 -7.20 2.96 2.04
CA VAL A 140 -8.05 1.83 1.67
C VAL A 140 -9.12 2.33 0.71
N SER A 141 -9.22 1.72 -0.47
CA SER A 141 -10.19 2.14 -1.48
C SER A 141 -11.62 1.83 -1.02
N SER A 142 -12.61 2.47 -1.66
CA SER A 142 -14.04 2.13 -1.50
C SER A 142 -14.44 0.79 -2.13
N TYR A 143 -13.47 -0.03 -2.56
CA TYR A 143 -13.73 -1.41 -2.97
C TYR A 143 -14.33 -2.25 -1.84
N PHE A 144 -13.87 -2.03 -0.61
CA PHE A 144 -14.38 -2.76 0.54
C PHE A 144 -15.73 -2.19 1.00
N ASP A 145 -16.59 -3.08 1.45
CA ASP A 145 -17.81 -2.70 2.14
C ASP A 145 -17.48 -1.88 3.39
N GLU A 146 -18.20 -0.77 3.58
CA GLU A 146 -17.95 0.16 4.68
C GLU A 146 -18.17 -0.50 6.05
N GLU A 147 -19.21 -1.32 6.18
CA GLU A 147 -19.52 -2.01 7.42
C GLU A 147 -18.41 -3.01 7.77
N ALA A 148 -17.95 -3.78 6.78
CA ALA A 148 -16.82 -4.70 6.93
C ALA A 148 -15.54 -3.98 7.39
N LEU A 149 -15.19 -2.85 6.75
CA LEU A 149 -14.01 -2.07 7.13
C LEU A 149 -14.14 -1.51 8.56
N ARG A 150 -15.32 -0.99 8.92
CA ARG A 150 -15.58 -0.47 10.27
C ARG A 150 -15.50 -1.57 11.33
N ASN A 151 -16.01 -2.76 11.04
CA ASN A 151 -15.96 -3.91 11.95
C ASN A 151 -14.52 -4.35 12.22
N ILE A 152 -13.69 -4.43 11.18
CA ILE A 152 -12.26 -4.75 11.35
C ILE A 152 -11.53 -3.64 12.11
N CYS A 153 -11.81 -2.37 11.79
CA CYS A 153 -11.21 -1.28 12.55
C CYS A 153 -11.61 -1.33 14.03
N ALA A 154 -12.88 -1.59 14.35
CA ALA A 154 -13.35 -1.71 15.73
C ALA A 154 -12.67 -2.87 16.46
N THR A 155 -12.55 -4.04 15.81
CA THR A 155 -11.91 -5.24 16.36
C THR A 155 -10.45 -5.00 16.72
N HIS A 156 -9.74 -4.20 15.92
CA HIS A 156 -8.31 -3.93 16.10
C HIS A 156 -8.01 -2.57 16.76
N HIS A 157 -9.03 -1.89 17.29
CA HIS A 157 -8.92 -0.56 17.91
C HIS A 157 -8.28 0.50 16.99
N LEU A 158 -8.67 0.47 15.71
CA LEU A 158 -8.25 1.40 14.66
C LEU A 158 -9.31 2.46 14.39
N ARG A 159 -8.92 3.54 13.72
CA ARG A 159 -9.84 4.59 13.29
C ARG A 159 -9.84 4.70 11.76
N ALA A 160 -10.98 4.41 11.16
CA ALA A 160 -11.24 4.68 9.75
C ALA A 160 -11.88 6.07 9.58
N MET A 161 -11.35 6.87 8.66
CA MET A 161 -11.90 8.16 8.25
C MET A 161 -12.14 8.15 6.75
N LEU A 162 -13.38 8.36 6.32
CA LEU A 162 -13.72 8.53 4.91
C LEU A 162 -13.19 9.88 4.43
N CYS A 163 -12.36 9.90 3.38
CA CYS A 163 -12.12 11.10 2.59
C CYS A 163 -13.09 11.11 1.40
N ASP A 164 -14.14 11.93 1.50
CA ASP A 164 -15.12 12.18 0.44
C ASP A 164 -14.82 13.49 -0.34
N GLN A 165 -13.84 14.28 0.10
CA GLN A 165 -13.56 15.63 -0.40
C GLN A 165 -12.17 15.83 -1.02
N CYS A 166 -11.30 14.82 -1.01
CA CYS A 166 -9.93 14.93 -1.53
C CYS A 166 -9.91 15.26 -3.05
N SER A 167 -10.87 14.74 -3.84
CA SER A 167 -10.94 14.97 -5.29
C SER A 167 -11.22 16.43 -5.67
N LYS A 168 -11.97 17.18 -4.85
CA LYS A 168 -12.27 18.60 -5.13
C LYS A 168 -11.08 19.53 -4.88
N HIS A 169 -10.16 19.15 -4.00
CA HIS A 169 -8.94 19.94 -3.75
C HIS A 169 -7.83 19.64 -4.77
N TRP A 170 -7.68 18.39 -5.20
CA TRP A 170 -6.63 17.99 -6.14
C TRP A 170 -6.81 18.56 -7.56
N ASP A 171 -8.05 18.59 -8.06
CA ASP A 171 -8.39 19.20 -9.35
C ASP A 171 -8.16 20.73 -9.38
N ALA A 172 -8.21 21.39 -8.21
CA ALA A 172 -8.01 22.83 -8.09
C ALA A 172 -6.52 23.22 -8.10
N GLU A 173 -5.63 22.31 -7.69
CA GLU A 173 -4.17 22.54 -7.71
C GLU A 173 -3.53 22.10 -9.03
N THR A 174 -4.01 21.02 -9.65
CA THR A 174 -3.49 20.55 -10.94
C THR A 174 -3.90 21.42 -12.14
N LYS A 175 -4.99 22.20 -12.03
CA LYS A 175 -5.39 23.19 -13.05
C LYS A 175 -4.70 24.56 -12.93
N LYS A 176 -3.83 24.74 -11.94
CA LYS A 176 -3.10 26.01 -11.70
C LYS A 176 -1.64 26.00 -12.18
N ASN A 177 -1.17 24.91 -12.78
CA ASN A 177 0.17 24.80 -13.37
C ASN A 177 0.09 24.55 -14.88
#